data_AF-A0A1E7GWT6-F1
#
_entry.id   AF-A0A1E7GWT6-F1
#
_cell.length_a   1.000
_cell.length_b   1.000
_cell.length_c   1.000
_cell.angle_alpha   90.00
_cell.angle_beta   90.00
_cell.angle_gamma   90.00
#
_symmetry.space_group_name_H-M   'P 1'
#
loop_
_entity.id
_entity.type
_entity.pdbx_description
1 polymer ?
#
loop_
_entity_poly.entity_id
_entity_poly.type
_entity_poly.pdbx_seq_one_letter_code
_entity_poly.pdbx_strand_id
1 'polypeptide(L)'
;MKFEVIGNTGDTSTLTGTVTTASKTDGTEISVSLKHGEFTVGTSQIKGDCDGDGELTERDALAAIQMSVGKMALDMCCDYNGDGKVDSSDAWEILKAIRADQ
;
A
#
# COMPACT_ATOMS: atom_id res chain seq x y z
N MET A 1 -8.16 16.58 9.98
CA MET A 1 -7.95 15.46 10.93
C MET A 1 -6.85 14.60 10.34
N LYS A 2 -5.72 14.43 11.02
CA LYS A 2 -4.58 13.63 10.56
C LYS A 2 -4.56 12.37 11.41
N PHE A 3 -4.55 11.21 10.78
CA PHE A 3 -4.32 9.95 11.47
C PHE A 3 -2.83 9.65 11.36
N GLU A 4 -2.18 9.37 12.49
CA GLU A 4 -0.80 8.93 12.54
C GLU A 4 -0.81 7.44 12.84
N VAL A 5 -0.17 6.67 11.96
CA VAL A 5 -0.01 5.23 12.13
C VAL A 5 1.15 5.01 13.10
N ILE A 6 0.90 4.29 14.19
CA ILE A 6 1.90 3.95 15.21
C ILE A 6 2.08 2.43 15.20
N GLY A 7 3.29 1.98 14.88
CA GLY A 7 3.66 0.57 14.80
C GLY A 7 4.83 0.37 13.84
N ASN A 8 5.44 -0.79 13.88
CA ASN A 8 6.41 -1.21 12.87
C ASN A 8 5.68 -1.67 11.61
N THR A 9 6.36 -1.57 10.48
CA THR A 9 5.92 -2.18 9.22
C THR A 9 5.50 -3.65 9.43
N GLY A 10 4.31 -4.00 8.94
CA GLY A 10 3.77 -5.35 9.08
C GLY A 10 3.03 -5.61 10.39
N ASP A 11 3.08 -4.69 11.36
CA ASP A 11 2.27 -4.79 12.57
C ASP A 11 0.79 -4.68 12.18
N THR A 12 -0.04 -5.56 12.76
CA THR A 12 -1.49 -5.52 12.55
C THR A 12 -2.21 -5.07 13.81
N SER A 13 -3.29 -4.33 13.60
CA SER A 13 -4.19 -3.83 14.64
C SER A 13 -5.61 -4.21 14.28
N THR A 14 -6.27 -4.95 15.16
CA THR A 14 -7.67 -5.33 14.98
C THR A 14 -8.57 -4.12 15.14
N LEU A 15 -9.35 -3.82 14.10
CA LEU A 15 -10.38 -2.79 14.14
C LEU A 15 -11.69 -3.41 14.65
N THR A 16 -12.02 -3.12 15.90
CA THR A 16 -13.25 -3.62 16.54
C THR A 16 -14.36 -2.59 16.45
N GLY A 17 -15.54 -3.06 16.03
CA GLY A 17 -16.78 -2.28 16.05
C GLY A 17 -17.75 -2.89 17.05
N THR A 18 -18.55 -2.05 17.69
CA THR A 18 -19.66 -2.51 18.55
C THR A 18 -20.98 -2.02 17.96
N VAL A 19 -21.97 -2.91 17.90
CA VAL A 19 -23.34 -2.54 17.56
C VAL A 19 -24.01 -2.14 18.86
N THR A 20 -24.31 -0.86 19.02
CA THR A 20 -24.96 -0.32 20.22
C THR A 20 -26.48 -0.47 20.18
N THR A 21 -27.10 -0.36 19.01
CA THR A 21 -28.54 -0.53 18.83
C THR A 21 -28.86 -1.08 17.45
N ALA A 22 -29.62 -2.18 17.40
CA ALA A 22 -30.23 -2.71 16.19
C ALA A 22 -31.62 -3.24 16.52
N SER A 23 -32.65 -2.47 16.20
CA SER A 23 -34.04 -2.81 16.50
C SER A 23 -34.95 -2.45 15.34
N LYS A 24 -35.98 -3.27 15.13
CA LYS A 24 -37.10 -2.95 14.23
C LYS A 24 -38.07 -2.00 14.92
N THR A 25 -38.91 -1.33 14.13
CA THR A 25 -39.97 -0.44 14.62
C THR A 25 -41.03 -1.15 15.49
N ASP A 26 -41.05 -2.48 15.50
CA ASP A 26 -41.92 -3.32 16.34
C ASP A 26 -41.27 -3.75 17.67
N GLY A 27 -40.04 -3.31 17.96
CA GLY A 27 -39.31 -3.65 19.19
C GLY A 27 -38.60 -4.99 19.17
N THR A 28 -38.66 -5.75 18.07
CA THR A 28 -37.93 -7.02 17.93
C THR A 28 -36.43 -6.76 17.74
N GLU A 29 -35.59 -7.43 18.53
CA GLU A 29 -34.14 -7.40 18.36
C GLU A 29 -33.72 -8.02 17.02
N ILE A 30 -32.80 -7.36 16.33
CA ILE A 30 -32.20 -7.86 15.09
C ILE A 30 -30.84 -8.45 15.44
N SER A 31 -30.60 -9.70 15.05
CA SER A 31 -29.26 -10.27 15.11
C SER A 31 -28.37 -9.60 14.06
N VAL A 32 -27.41 -8.80 14.52
CA VAL A 32 -26.38 -8.20 13.65
C VAL A 32 -25.08 -8.95 13.86
N SER A 33 -24.56 -9.53 12.77
CA SER A 33 -23.23 -10.12 12.77
C SER A 33 -22.18 -9.05 12.50
N LEU A 34 -21.26 -8.88 13.44
CA LEU A 34 -20.10 -8.00 13.31
C LEU A 34 -18.93 -8.78 12.70
N LYS A 35 -18.44 -8.31 11.55
CA LYS A 35 -17.14 -8.73 11.02
C LYS A 35 -16.11 -7.68 11.37
N HIS A 36 -15.14 -8.07 12.17
CA HIS A 36 -14.04 -7.21 12.59
C HIS A 36 -13.09 -7.00 11.40
N GLY A 37 -12.55 -5.78 11.29
CA GLY A 37 -11.52 -5.46 10.31
C GLY A 37 -10.13 -5.68 10.89
N GLU A 38 -9.14 -5.78 10.03
CA GLU A 38 -7.73 -5.74 10.40
C GLU A 38 -7.11 -4.56 9.66
N PHE A 39 -6.34 -3.75 10.39
CA PHE A 39 -5.53 -2.69 9.84
C PHE A 39 -4.06 -3.09 9.95
N THR A 40 -3.36 -3.17 8.83
CA THR A 40 -1.93 -3.44 8.81
C THR A 40 -1.17 -2.15 8.58
N VAL A 41 -0.15 -1.90 9.40
CA VAL A 41 0.80 -0.82 9.17
C VAL A 41 1.53 -1.14 7.86
N GLY A 42 1.21 -0.37 6.82
CA GLY A 42 1.86 -0.51 5.53
C GLY A 42 3.38 -0.40 5.68
N THR A 43 4.12 -1.18 4.89
CA THR A 43 5.51 -0.88 4.59
C THR A 43 5.55 0.60 4.18
N SER A 44 6.35 1.41 4.86
CA SER A 44 6.72 2.71 4.32
C SER A 44 7.22 2.42 2.92
N GLN A 45 6.44 2.81 1.91
CA GLN A 45 6.72 2.52 0.51
C GLN A 45 8.20 2.87 0.29
N ILE A 46 9.04 1.85 0.09
CA ILE A 46 10.43 2.13 -0.20
C ILE A 46 10.40 2.88 -1.52
N LYS A 47 11.13 3.99 -1.59
CA LYS A 47 11.11 4.79 -2.81
C LYS A 47 11.64 3.92 -3.96
N GLY A 48 10.82 3.68 -4.95
CA GLY A 48 11.13 2.77 -6.05
C GLY A 48 10.75 1.30 -5.83
N ASP A 49 10.14 0.92 -4.70
CA ASP A 49 9.49 -0.39 -4.51
C ASP A 49 8.14 -0.36 -5.22
N CYS A 50 8.13 -0.95 -6.41
CA CYS A 50 7.05 -0.90 -7.38
C CYS A 50 6.18 -2.15 -7.36
N ASP A 51 6.69 -3.26 -6.82
CA ASP A 51 5.90 -4.47 -6.65
C ASP A 51 5.37 -4.68 -5.22
N GLY A 52 5.79 -3.83 -4.28
CA GLY A 52 5.31 -3.76 -2.91
C GLY A 52 5.86 -4.89 -2.03
N ASP A 53 6.95 -5.54 -2.43
CA ASP A 53 7.55 -6.64 -1.68
C ASP A 53 8.41 -6.17 -0.49
N GLY A 54 8.61 -4.84 -0.36
CA GLY A 54 9.34 -4.24 0.74
C GLY A 54 10.86 -4.33 0.58
N GLU A 55 11.36 -4.70 -0.59
CA GLU A 55 12.76 -4.62 -0.98
C GLU A 55 12.89 -3.74 -2.24
N LEU A 56 14.10 -3.23 -2.51
CA LEU A 56 14.39 -2.55 -3.77
C LEU A 56 15.22 -3.49 -4.64
N THR A 57 14.60 -4.08 -5.67
CA THR A 57 15.18 -5.14 -6.50
C THR A 57 14.96 -4.90 -7.99
N GLU A 58 15.56 -5.75 -8.85
CA GLU A 58 15.39 -5.61 -10.30
C GLU A 58 13.94 -5.85 -10.74
N ARG A 59 13.11 -6.48 -9.89
CA ARG A 59 11.68 -6.69 -10.11
C ARG A 59 10.92 -5.37 -10.09
N ASP A 60 11.36 -4.41 -9.29
CA ASP A 60 10.78 -3.07 -9.24
C ASP A 60 11.06 -2.28 -10.50
N ALA A 61 12.30 -2.34 -11.00
CA ALA A 61 12.64 -1.73 -12.28
C ALA A 61 11.81 -2.34 -13.43
N LEU A 62 11.57 -3.65 -13.39
CA LEU A 62 10.67 -4.30 -14.35
C LEU A 62 9.22 -3.83 -14.18
N ALA A 63 8.74 -3.68 -12.95
CA ALA A 63 7.39 -3.18 -12.66
C ALA A 63 7.21 -1.74 -13.15
N ALA A 64 8.19 -0.86 -12.93
CA ALA A 64 8.18 0.52 -13.45
C ALA A 64 8.07 0.56 -14.99
N ILE A 65 8.80 -0.31 -15.70
CA ILE A 65 8.66 -0.43 -17.17
C ILE A 65 7.26 -0.92 -17.55
N GLN A 66 6.70 -1.89 -16.83
CA GLN A 66 5.35 -2.40 -17.10
C GLN A 66 4.27 -1.34 -16.87
N MET A 67 4.42 -0.49 -15.86
CA MET A 67 3.57 0.68 -15.63
C MET A 67 3.69 1.69 -16.77
N SER A 68 4.91 1.98 -17.23
CA SER A 68 5.17 2.89 -18.35
C SER A 68 4.45 2.48 -19.64
N VAL A 69 4.41 1.17 -19.93
CA VAL A 69 3.71 0.63 -21.11
C VAL A 69 2.22 0.37 -20.88
N GLY A 70 1.67 0.77 -19.73
CA GLY A 70 0.25 0.63 -19.39
C GLY A 70 -0.21 -0.82 -19.16
N LYS A 71 0.70 -1.74 -18.87
CA LYS A 71 0.38 -3.13 -18.49
C LYS A 71 -0.04 -3.25 -17.02
N MET A 72 0.33 -2.27 -16.20
CA MET A 72 0.02 -2.18 -14.78
C MET A 72 -0.56 -0.80 -14.46
N ALA A 73 -1.30 -0.68 -13.36
CA ALA A 73 -1.76 0.60 -12.85
C ALA A 73 -0.55 1.45 -12.44
N LEU A 74 -0.60 2.74 -12.76
CA LEU A 74 0.50 3.67 -12.49
C LEU A 74 0.48 4.07 -11.02
N ASP A 75 1.60 3.86 -10.32
CA ASP A 75 1.80 4.27 -8.94
C ASP A 75 2.94 5.29 -8.86
N MET A 76 2.66 6.46 -8.28
CA MET A 76 3.65 7.53 -8.14
C MET A 76 4.76 7.18 -7.14
N CYS A 77 4.66 6.07 -6.39
CA CYS A 77 5.80 5.54 -5.64
C CYS A 77 6.97 5.10 -6.52
N CYS A 78 6.67 4.77 -7.78
CA CYS A 78 7.62 4.37 -8.80
C CYS A 78 8.26 5.54 -9.55
N ASP A 79 7.82 6.78 -9.29
CA ASP A 79 8.49 7.99 -9.77
C ASP A 79 9.78 8.20 -8.94
N TYR A 80 10.82 7.49 -9.35
CA TYR A 80 12.09 7.46 -8.65
C TYR A 80 12.87 8.74 -8.90
N ASN A 81 12.81 9.27 -10.13
CA ASN A 81 13.55 10.48 -10.52
C ASN A 81 12.85 11.78 -10.06
N GLY A 82 11.56 11.72 -9.71
CA GLY A 82 10.75 12.84 -9.22
C GLY A 82 10.25 13.78 -10.32
N ASP A 83 10.15 13.32 -11.58
CA ASP A 83 9.74 14.14 -12.73
C ASP A 83 8.22 14.21 -12.93
N GLY A 84 7.46 13.52 -12.06
CA GLY A 84 6.01 13.45 -12.07
C GLY A 84 5.44 12.41 -13.04
N LYS A 85 6.28 11.52 -13.58
CA LYS A 85 5.90 10.42 -14.46
C LYS A 85 6.57 9.13 -13.97
N VAL A 86 6.01 8.01 -14.40
CA VAL A 86 6.62 6.69 -14.20
C VAL A 86 6.97 6.16 -15.58
N ASP A 87 8.23 6.25 -15.93
CA ASP A 87 8.74 5.79 -17.22
C ASP A 87 10.02 4.94 -17.11
N SER A 88 10.58 4.54 -18.26
CA SER A 88 11.78 3.71 -18.30
C SER A 88 13.01 4.37 -17.65
N SER A 89 12.99 5.69 -17.47
CA SER A 89 14.03 6.44 -16.77
C SER A 89 14.03 6.11 -15.28
N ASP A 90 12.85 5.96 -14.67
CA ASP A 90 12.74 5.54 -13.27
C ASP A 90 13.29 4.14 -13.07
N ALA A 91 12.92 3.21 -13.96
CA ALA A 91 13.44 1.85 -13.95
C ALA A 91 14.98 1.81 -14.02
N TRP A 92 15.57 2.70 -14.81
CA TRP A 92 17.02 2.81 -14.94
C TRP A 92 17.68 3.36 -13.67
N GLU A 93 17.10 4.37 -13.04
CA GLU A 93 17.60 4.91 -11.78
C GLU A 93 17.44 3.92 -10.62
N ILE A 94 16.33 3.16 -10.57
CA ILE A 94 16.15 2.04 -9.63
C ILE A 94 17.27 1.01 -9.79
N LEU A 95 17.58 0.59 -11.02
CA LEU A 95 18.68 -0.36 -11.29
C LEU A 95 20.05 0.18 -10.86
N LYS A 96 20.29 1.48 -11.00
CA LYS A 96 21.52 2.10 -10.49
C LYS A 96 21.56 2.09 -8.97
N ALA A 97 20.44 2.41 -8.32
CA ALA A 97 20.34 2.44 -6.87
C ALA A 97 20.63 1.08 -6.26
N ILE A 98 20.08 0.01 -6.83
CA ILE A 98 20.34 -1.37 -6.42
C ILE A 98 21.82 -1.71 -6.50
N ARG A 99 22.49 -1.31 -7.60
CA ARG A 99 23.92 -1.55 -7.80
C ARG A 99 24.83 -0.70 -6.93
N ALA A 100 24.36 0.44 -6.43
CA ALA A 100 25.12 1.30 -5.55
C ALA A 100 25.18 0.77 -4.11
N ASP A 101 24.27 -0.13 -3.75
CA ASP A 101 24.16 -0.75 -2.42
C ASP A 101 24.78 -2.17 -2.36
N GLN A 102 25.45 -2.62 -3.43
CA GLN A 102 26.23 -3.87 -3.51
C GLN A 102 27.74 -3.61 -3.48
#